data_AF-A0A9P0Q4D6-F1
#
_entry.id   AF-A0A9P0Q4D6-F1
#
_cell.length_a   1.000
_cell.length_b   1.000
_cell.length_c   1.000
_cell.angle_alpha   90.00
_cell.angle_beta   90.00
_cell.angle_gamma   90.00
#
_symmetry.space_group_name_H-M   'P 1'
#
loop_
_entity.id
_entity.type
_entity.pdbx_description
1 polymer ?
#
loop_
_entity_poly.entity_id
_entity_poly.type
_entity_poly.pdbx_seq_one_letter_code
_entity_poly.pdbx_strand_id
1 'polypeptide(L)'
;MNGVCVRWRGWLDLERLDGVGCLEYNEERAAQEDALLREQIDRYNQRLKEFEDKQRGYRPPDHHRTSAAAAAEQDLELRMANNLHGHHGHHGVSSRCHGPPRSERRMT
;
A
#
# COMPACT_ATOMS: atom_id res chain seq x y z
N MET A 1 -17.01 11.14 -5.42
CA MET A 1 -17.53 9.89 -6.00
C MET A 1 -16.37 9.11 -6.60
N ASN A 2 -16.15 7.86 -6.18
CA ASN A 2 -15.03 7.02 -6.67
C ASN A 2 -13.66 7.71 -6.61
N GLY A 3 -13.40 8.47 -5.54
CA GLY A 3 -12.16 9.26 -5.38
C GLY A 3 -12.16 10.64 -6.07
N VAL A 4 -13.14 10.96 -6.91
CA VAL A 4 -13.25 12.29 -7.54
C VAL A 4 -14.06 13.24 -6.67
N CYS A 5 -13.50 14.40 -6.33
CA CYS A 5 -14.23 15.45 -5.61
C CYS A 5 -15.22 16.15 -6.55
N VAL A 6 -16.50 16.09 -6.19
CA VAL A 6 -17.59 16.69 -6.96
C VAL A 6 -18.52 17.47 -6.05
N ARG A 7 -19.18 18.48 -6.61
CA ARG A 7 -20.28 19.22 -6.00
C ARG A 7 -21.57 18.88 -6.75
N TRP A 8 -22.57 18.38 -6.03
CA TRP A 8 -23.90 18.21 -6.60
C TRP A 8 -24.65 19.54 -6.54
N ARG A 9 -25.33 19.88 -7.63
CA ARG A 9 -26.25 21.03 -7.69
C ARG A 9 -27.50 20.60 -8.43
N GLY A 10 -28.65 21.01 -7.91
CA GLY A 10 -29.92 20.69 -8.52
C GLY A 10 -31.06 21.35 -7.78
N TRP A 11 -32.26 21.14 -8.31
CA TRP A 11 -33.50 21.54 -7.69
C TRP A 11 -34.45 20.36 -7.67
N LEU A 12 -35.44 20.42 -6.77
CA LEU A 12 -36.49 19.43 -6.62
C LEU A 12 -37.82 20.15 -6.44
N ASP A 13 -38.81 19.79 -7.24
CA ASP A 13 -40.22 20.16 -7.04
C ASP A 13 -40.79 19.30 -5.90
N LEU A 14 -41.34 19.96 -4.88
CA LEU A 14 -41.85 19.28 -3.68
C LEU A 14 -43.26 18.69 -3.87
N GLU A 15 -44.03 19.16 -4.86
CA GLU A 15 -45.37 18.64 -5.15
C GLU A 15 -45.28 17.45 -6.10
N ARG A 16 -44.48 17.58 -7.17
CA ARG A 16 -44.32 16.54 -8.20
C ARG A 16 -43.24 15.52 -7.87
N LEU A 17 -42.40 15.80 -6.88
CA LEU A 17 -41.26 14.98 -6.44
C LEU A 17 -40.29 14.65 -7.57
N ASP A 18 -40.17 15.54 -8.55
CA ASP A 18 -39.21 15.45 -9.63
C ASP A 18 -38.25 16.63 -9.62
N GLY A 19 -37.18 16.54 -10.39
CA GLY A 19 -36.15 17.55 -10.39
C GLY A 19 -34.99 17.19 -11.29
N VAL A 20 -34.06 18.12 -11.41
CA VAL A 20 -32.86 17.96 -12.22
C VAL A 20 -31.66 18.36 -11.39
N GLY A 21 -30.57 17.62 -11.54
CA GLY A 21 -29.29 17.97 -10.95
C GLY A 21 -28.12 17.50 -11.80
N CYS A 22 -26.98 18.14 -11.59
CA CYS A 22 -25.71 17.82 -12.23
C CYS A 22 -24.60 17.70 -11.19
N LEU A 23 -23.50 17.08 -11.60
CA LEU A 23 -22.26 17.00 -10.84
C LEU A 23 -21.23 17.93 -11.48
N GLU A 24 -20.67 18.81 -10.67
CA GLU A 24 -19.57 19.70 -11.05
C GLU A 24 -18.28 19.20 -10.40
N TYR A 25 -17.16 19.27 -11.11
CA TYR A 25 -15.85 19.02 -10.50
C TYR A 25 -15.55 20.11 -9.47
N ASN A 26 -15.10 19.70 -8.29
CA ASN A 26 -14.72 20.63 -7.23
C ASN A 26 -13.20 20.65 -7.10
N GLU A 27 -12.57 21.56 -7.84
CA GLU A 27 -11.11 21.68 -7.93
C GLU A 27 -10.47 22.05 -6.59
N GLU A 28 -11.07 22.97 -5.84
CA GLU A 28 -10.56 23.39 -4.53
C GLU A 28 -10.50 22.21 -3.56
N ARG A 29 -11.60 21.45 -3.45
CA ARG A 29 -11.61 20.25 -2.60
C ARG A 29 -10.71 19.16 -3.14
N ALA A 30 -10.65 18.97 -4.45
CA ALA A 30 -9.73 17.99 -5.03
C ALA A 30 -8.27 18.30 -4.66
N ALA A 31 -7.86 19.57 -4.72
CA ALA A 31 -6.49 19.98 -4.36
C ALA A 31 -6.20 19.79 -2.86
N GLN A 32 -7.17 20.08 -1.99
CA GLN A 32 -7.03 19.86 -0.55
C GLN A 32 -6.89 18.36 -0.21
N GLU A 33 -7.75 17.52 -0.78
CA GLU A 33 -7.70 16.07 -0.56
C GLU A 33 -6.44 15.45 -1.15
N ASP A 34 -5.99 15.92 -2.33
CA ASP A 34 -4.72 15.47 -2.94
C ASP A 34 -3.52 15.84 -2.06
N ALA A 35 -3.47 17.06 -1.52
CA ALA A 35 -2.41 17.46 -0.59
C ALA A 35 -2.39 16.58 0.68
N LEU A 36 -3.55 16.30 1.27
CA LEU A 36 -3.68 15.42 2.43
C LEU A 36 -3.24 13.99 2.11
N LEU A 37 -3.63 13.47 0.95
CA LEU A 37 -3.28 12.12 0.53
C LEU A 37 -1.77 11.98 0.29
N ARG A 38 -1.16 12.95 -0.38
CA ARG A 38 0.31 13.00 -0.57
C ARG A 38 1.03 13.01 0.76
N GLU A 39 0.58 13.84 1.70
CA GLU A 39 1.20 13.90 3.03
C GLU A 39 1.10 12.55 3.76
N GLN A 40 -0.03 11.86 3.68
CA GLN A 40 -0.18 10.53 4.27
C GLN A 40 0.76 9.50 3.65
N ILE A 41 0.89 9.51 2.31
CA ILE A 41 1.81 8.65 1.58
C ILE A 41 3.25 8.91 2.01
N ASP A 42 3.65 10.17 2.10
CA ASP A 42 5.01 10.55 2.47
C ASP A 42 5.35 10.11 3.90
N ARG A 43 4.44 10.35 4.85
CA ARG A 43 4.62 9.89 6.24
C ARG A 43 4.69 8.36 6.33
N TYR A 44 3.90 7.65 5.52
CA TYR A 44 3.94 6.19 5.48
C TYR A 44 5.27 5.68 4.93
N ASN A 45 5.70 6.22 3.79
CA ASN A 45 6.97 5.87 3.15
C ASN A 45 8.17 6.15 4.05
N GLN A 46 8.14 7.27 4.77
CA GLN A 46 9.19 7.62 5.74
C GLN A 46 9.30 6.58 6.86
N ARG A 47 8.17 6.15 7.43
CA ARG A 47 8.16 5.09 8.46
C ARG A 47 8.65 3.75 7.92
N LEU A 48 8.28 3.42 6.69
CA LEU A 48 8.73 2.20 6.04
C LEU A 48 10.24 2.21 5.84
N LYS A 49 10.80 3.32 5.35
CA LYS A 49 12.24 3.49 5.17
C LYS A 49 13.00 3.38 6.49
N GLU A 50 12.52 4.04 7.54
CA GLU A 50 13.14 3.93 8.88
C GLU A 50 13.12 2.51 9.42
N PHE A 51 12.08 1.74 9.11
CA PHE A 51 12.00 0.33 9.47
C PHE A 51 13.03 -0.51 8.70
N GLU A 52 13.13 -0.31 7.38
CA GLU A 52 14.13 -0.98 6.53
C GLU A 52 15.57 -0.67 6.96
N ASP A 53 15.87 0.59 7.29
CA ASP A 53 17.19 1.03 7.75
C ASP A 53 17.56 0.37 9.10
N LYS A 54 16.59 0.28 10.03
CA LYS A 54 16.78 -0.43 11.32
C LYS A 54 17.02 -1.92 11.11
N GLN A 55 16.29 -2.57 10.19
CA GLN A 55 16.51 -3.97 9.86
C GLN A 55 17.90 -4.20 9.23
N ARG A 56 18.37 -3.30 8.37
CA ARG A 56 19.74 -3.36 7.81
C ARG A 56 20.82 -3.21 8.89
N GLY A 57 20.63 -2.29 9.85
CA GLY A 57 21.57 -2.08 10.95
C GLY A 57 21.62 -3.24 11.96
N TYR A 58 20.56 -4.05 12.05
CA TYR A 58 20.47 -5.18 12.98
C TYR A 58 20.88 -6.52 12.37
N ARG A 59 21.39 -6.56 11.13
CA ARG A 59 21.98 -7.79 10.60
C ARG A 59 23.17 -8.14 11.50
N PRO A 60 23.10 -9.22 12.31
CA PRO A 60 24.24 -9.59 13.13
C PRO A 60 25.43 -9.82 12.19
N PRO A 61 26.66 -9.50 12.62
CA PRO A 61 27.86 -9.87 11.87
C PRO A 61 28.04 -11.39 11.94
N ASP A 62 27.13 -12.15 11.35
CA ASP A 62 27.31 -13.59 11.17
C ASP A 62 28.24 -13.81 9.99
N HIS A 63 29.50 -13.94 10.39
CA HIS A 63 30.61 -14.58 9.71
C HIS A 63 31.09 -13.90 8.42
N HIS A 64 32.38 -13.55 8.44
CA HIS A 64 33.22 -13.60 7.25
C HIS A 64 33.09 -14.97 6.54
N ARG A 65 32.00 -15.20 5.80
CA ARG A 65 32.10 -15.98 4.58
C ARG A 65 32.59 -15.00 3.54
N THR A 66 33.90 -15.04 3.35
CA THR A 66 34.58 -14.41 2.22
C THR A 66 33.73 -14.56 0.96
N SER A 67 33.64 -13.50 0.16
CA SER A 67 32.85 -13.41 -1.08
C SER A 67 33.01 -14.61 -2.04
N ALA A 68 34.08 -15.40 -1.89
CA ALA A 68 34.31 -16.66 -2.59
C ALA A 68 33.32 -17.79 -2.20
N ALA A 69 32.90 -17.88 -0.94
CA ALA A 69 32.01 -18.94 -0.46
C ALA A 69 30.55 -18.72 -0.84
N ALA A 70 30.09 -17.46 -0.91
CA ALA A 70 28.74 -17.11 -1.36
C ALA A 70 28.55 -17.36 -2.87
N ALA A 71 29.59 -17.16 -3.68
CA ALA A 71 29.57 -17.49 -5.10
C ALA A 71 29.51 -19.01 -5.35
N ALA A 72 30.18 -19.81 -4.52
CA ALA A 72 30.15 -21.28 -4.62
C ALA A 72 28.78 -21.88 -4.25
N GLU A 73 28.07 -21.28 -3.29
CA GLU A 73 26.71 -21.73 -2.95
C GLU A 73 25.67 -21.33 -4.00
N GLN A 74 25.76 -20.13 -4.59
CA GLN A 74 24.86 -19.74 -5.69
C GLN A 74 25.01 -20.64 -6.94
N ASP A 75 26.24 -21.05 -7.27
CA ASP A 75 26.49 -21.98 -8.39
C ASP A 75 25.94 -23.38 -8.11
N LEU A 76 26.00 -23.84 -6.85
CA LEU A 76 25.43 -25.12 -6.44
C LEU A 76 23.90 -25.08 -6.39
N GLU A 77 23.31 -23.97 -5.95
CA GLU A 77 21.85 -23.76 -5.89
C GLU A 77 21.24 -23.65 -7.29
N LEU A 78 21.89 -22.95 -8.24
CA LEU A 78 21.46 -22.94 -9.64
C LEU A 78 21.50 -24.33 -10.28
N ARG A 79 22.52 -25.14 -9.94
CA ARG A 79 22.62 -26.53 -10.41
C ARG A 79 21.53 -27.42 -9.83
N MET A 80 21.10 -27.19 -8.59
CA MET A 80 19.99 -27.94 -7.98
C MET A 80 18.62 -27.48 -8.50
N ALA A 81 18.44 -26.18 -8.80
CA ALA A 81 17.19 -25.62 -9.33
C ALA A 81 16.89 -26.08 -10.77
N ASN A 82 17.92 -26.27 -11.60
CA ASN A 82 17.74 -26.72 -12.99
C ASN A 82 17.32 -28.20 -13.10
N ASN A 83 17.51 -29.01 -12.06
CA ASN A 83 17.11 -30.43 -12.06
C ASN A 83 15.67 -30.67 -11.55
N LEU A 84 14.95 -29.64 -11.08
CA LEU A 84 13.63 -29.77 -10.47
C LEU A 84 12.49 -29.08 -11.24
N HIS A 85 12.65 -28.84 -12.54
CA HIS A 85 11.55 -28.40 -13.40
C HIS A 85 10.62 -29.57 -13.76
N GLY A 86 9.85 -30.00 -12.76
CA GLY A 86 8.81 -31.00 -12.88
C GLY A 86 7.70 -30.76 -11.85
N HIS A 87 6.63 -30.11 -12.32
CA HIS A 87 5.26 -30.10 -11.78
C HIS A 87 4.88 -29.23 -10.55
N HIS A 88 3.67 -28.65 -10.70
CA HIS A 88 2.75 -28.02 -9.72
C HIS A 88 3.06 -26.59 -9.27
N GLY A 89 2.12 -25.66 -9.18
CA GLY A 89 0.66 -25.72 -9.20
C GLY A 89 0.19 -24.42 -8.53
N HIS A 90 -0.59 -23.61 -9.25
CA HIS A 90 -0.98 -22.26 -8.85
C HIS A 90 -2.00 -22.32 -7.69
N HIS A 91 -1.61 -21.97 -6.46
CA HIS A 91 -2.55 -21.72 -5.36
C HIS A 91 -2.55 -20.22 -5.03
N GLY A 92 -3.71 -19.60 -5.24
CA GLY A 92 -3.98 -18.21 -4.88
C GLY A 92 -4.13 -18.02 -3.38
N VAL A 93 -3.58 -16.92 -2.88
CA VAL A 93 -3.89 -16.37 -1.56
C VAL A 93 -4.29 -14.91 -1.70
N SER A 94 -5.56 -14.67 -1.39
CA SER A 94 -6.17 -13.37 -1.15
C SER A 94 -5.52 -12.72 0.08
N SER A 95 -4.80 -11.62 -0.09
CA SER A 95 -4.34 -10.78 1.02
C SER A 95 -5.31 -9.64 1.25
N ARG A 96 -6.21 -9.80 2.22
CA ARG A 96 -6.96 -8.70 2.84
C ARG A 96 -6.03 -8.00 3.83
N CYS A 97 -5.59 -6.79 3.48
CA CYS A 97 -4.90 -5.92 4.42
C CYS A 97 -5.92 -5.37 5.45
N HIS A 98 -5.80 -5.79 6.71
CA HIS A 98 -6.48 -5.16 7.84
C HIS A 98 -5.57 -4.06 8.38
N GLY A 99 -6.06 -2.82 8.32
CA GLY A 99 -5.42 -1.69 8.99
C GLY A 99 -5.45 -1.85 10.51
N PRO A 100 -4.57 -1.15 11.25
CA PRO A 100 -4.48 -1.30 12.70
C PRO A 100 -5.75 -0.76 13.39
N PRO A 101 -6.16 -1.35 14.53
CA PRO A 101 -7.35 -0.91 15.24
C PRO A 101 -7.14 0.49 15.84
N ARG A 102 -8.13 1.36 15.66
CA ARG A 102 -8.23 2.64 16.37
C ARG A 102 -8.36 2.35 17.87
N SER A 103 -7.38 2.78 18.67
CA SER A 103 -7.52 2.80 20.12
C SER A 103 -8.58 3.85 20.50
N GLU A 104 -9.61 3.38 21.17
CA GLU A 104 -10.61 4.19 21.84
C GLU A 104 -9.91 5.13 22.84
N ARG A 105 -9.97 6.44 22.62
CA ARG A 105 -9.76 7.40 23.69
C ARG A 105 -11.08 7.55 24.43
N ARG A 106 -11.14 6.95 25.63
CA ARG A 106 -12.14 7.25 26.65
C ARG A 106 -11.48 8.04 27.78
N MET A 107 -12.24 9.01 28.30
CA MET A 107 -12.05 9.78 29.56
C MET A 107 -10.99 10.89 29.46
N THR A 108 -11.27 12.15 29.79
CA THR A 108 -12.23 12.73 30.77
C THR A 108 -12.99 13.94 30.24
#